data_AF-A0A0F7S222-F1
#
_entry.id   AF-A0A0F7S222-F1
#
_cell.length_a   1.000
_cell.length_b   1.000
_cell.length_c   1.000
_cell.angle_alpha   90.00
_cell.angle_beta   90.00
_cell.angle_gamma   90.00
#
_symmetry.space_group_name_H-M   'P 1'
#
loop_
_entity.id
_entity.type
_entity.pdbx_description
1 polymer ?
#
loop_
_entity_poly.entity_id
_entity_poly.type
_entity_poly.pdbx_seq_one_letter_code
_entity_poly.pdbx_strand_id
1 'polypeptide(L)'
;MATHRDAKFPGKPYIDPAPMPSSQPHIDELGVTSAPLKSASFFIGEHCKDVNEDFMLCKNESRDPAHCLKEGRRVTRCARDLIKKLSDNCGKEWEAHFNCLEQHNQEFY
;
A
#
# COMPACT_ATOMS: atom_id res chain seq x y z
N MET A 1 12.56 -7.81 12.12
CA MET A 1 12.50 -8.37 10.75
C MET A 1 12.26 -9.86 10.91
N ALA A 2 11.23 -10.41 10.26
CA ALA A 2 10.98 -11.84 10.33
C ALA A 2 12.21 -12.59 9.80
N THR A 3 12.72 -13.52 10.60
CA THR A 3 13.84 -14.39 10.23
C THR A 3 13.48 -15.13 8.94
N HIS A 4 14.36 -15.08 7.94
CA HIS A 4 14.24 -15.76 6.65
C HIS A 4 14.01 -17.27 6.86
N ARG A 5 12.75 -17.68 6.92
CA ARG A 5 12.35 -19.09 6.85
C ARG A 5 11.63 -19.25 5.53
N ASP A 6 12.04 -20.24 4.74
CA ASP A 6 11.37 -20.54 3.48
C ASP A 6 9.89 -20.81 3.74
N ALA A 7 9.05 -20.16 2.95
CA ALA A 7 7.61 -20.32 3.04
C ALA A 7 7.22 -21.75 2.64
N LYS A 8 6.58 -22.48 3.55
CA LYS A 8 5.94 -23.76 3.23
C LYS A 8 4.51 -23.47 2.79
N PHE A 9 4.25 -23.58 1.48
CA PHE A 9 2.92 -23.34 0.93
C PHE A 9 2.05 -24.60 1.06
N PRO A 10 0.98 -24.60 1.87
CA PRO A 10 0.01 -25.69 1.88
C PRO A 10 -0.73 -25.73 0.54
N GLY A 11 -1.18 -26.92 0.11
CA GLY A 11 -1.93 -27.09 -1.14
C GLY A 11 -3.28 -26.36 -1.19
N LYS A 12 -3.77 -25.86 -0.05
CA LYS A 12 -4.91 -24.94 0.05
C LYS A 12 -4.51 -23.74 0.91
N PRO A 13 -4.81 -22.50 0.48
CA PRO A 13 -4.56 -21.32 1.31
C PRO A 13 -5.45 -21.35 2.55
N TYR A 14 -4.85 -21.08 3.71
CA TYR A 14 -5.60 -20.81 4.93
C TYR A 14 -6.05 -19.35 4.93
N ILE A 15 -7.35 -19.11 5.04
CA ILE A 15 -7.95 -17.77 5.10
C ILE A 15 -8.74 -17.69 6.41
N ASP A 16 -8.42 -16.72 7.25
CA ASP A 16 -9.17 -16.44 8.48
C ASP A 16 -10.43 -15.63 8.14
N PRO A 17 -11.65 -16.14 8.42
CA PRO A 17 -12.89 -15.41 8.16
C PRO A 17 -13.21 -14.34 9.21
N ALA A 18 -12.42 -14.19 10.27
CA ALA A 18 -12.69 -13.24 11.35
C ALA A 18 -12.72 -11.79 10.83
N PRO A 19 -13.79 -11.02 11.10
CA PRO A 19 -13.86 -9.62 10.74
C PRO A 19 -12.97 -8.77 11.66
N MET A 20 -12.67 -7.55 11.21
CA MET A 20 -11.95 -6.57 12.03
C MET A 20 -12.77 -6.24 13.30
N PRO A 21 -12.13 -6.02 14.48
CA PRO A 21 -12.82 -5.65 15.70
C PRO A 21 -13.61 -4.35 15.54
N SER A 22 -14.81 -4.29 16.14
CA SER A 22 -15.69 -3.11 16.08
C SER A 22 -15.12 -1.85 16.72
N SER A 23 -14.05 -1.97 17.53
CA SER A 23 -13.33 -0.83 18.11
C SER A 23 -12.54 -0.04 17.08
N GLN A 24 -12.24 -0.61 15.91
CA GLN A 24 -11.52 0.06 14.85
C GLN A 24 -12.47 0.50 13.73
N PRO A 25 -12.38 1.77 13.27
CA PRO A 25 -13.20 2.24 12.17
C PRO A 25 -12.79 1.56 10.86
N HIS A 26 -13.78 1.26 10.02
CA HIS A 26 -13.56 0.74 8.68
C HIS A 26 -12.81 1.76 7.80
N ILE A 27 -12.00 1.24 6.87
CA ILE A 27 -11.28 1.99 5.85
C ILE A 27 -11.36 1.24 4.53
N ASP A 28 -11.59 1.94 3.43
CA ASP A 28 -11.49 1.34 2.10
C ASP A 28 -10.02 1.27 1.69
N GLU A 29 -9.59 0.07 1.29
CA GLU A 29 -8.23 -0.23 0.85
C GLU A 29 -7.91 0.41 -0.51
N LEU A 30 -6.63 0.36 -0.91
CA LEU A 30 -6.15 1.01 -2.12
C LEU A 30 -6.71 0.43 -3.42
N GLY A 31 -6.95 -0.89 -3.47
CA GLY A 31 -7.57 -1.56 -4.62
C GLY A 31 -6.72 -1.56 -5.91
N VAL A 32 -5.40 -1.37 -5.82
CA VAL A 32 -4.49 -1.33 -6.99
C VAL A 32 -3.52 -2.52 -7.00
N THR A 33 -3.12 -2.94 -8.20
CA THR A 33 -2.10 -3.98 -8.41
C THR A 33 -0.67 -3.41 -8.33
N SER A 34 0.34 -4.28 -8.47
CA SER A 34 1.76 -3.92 -8.31
C SER A 34 2.25 -2.85 -9.29
N ALA A 35 2.00 -2.96 -10.59
CA ALA A 35 2.49 -1.96 -11.55
C ALA A 35 1.87 -0.56 -11.41
N PRO A 36 0.55 -0.36 -11.28
CA PRO A 36 0.00 0.97 -11.06
C PRO A 36 0.50 1.58 -9.75
N LEU A 37 0.64 0.79 -8.68
CA LEU A 37 1.21 1.25 -7.42
C LEU A 37 2.69 1.64 -7.56
N LYS A 38 3.49 0.84 -8.28
CA LYS A 38 4.91 1.13 -8.55
C LYS A 38 5.07 2.37 -9.43
N SER A 39 4.25 2.50 -10.47
CA SER A 39 4.19 3.70 -11.31
C SER A 39 3.85 4.96 -10.50
N ALA A 40 2.97 4.86 -9.51
CA ALA A 40 2.56 5.99 -8.68
C ALA A 40 3.51 6.25 -7.49
N SER A 41 4.49 5.38 -7.23
CA SER A 41 5.32 5.40 -6.02
C SER A 41 6.02 6.73 -5.73
N PHE A 42 6.61 7.37 -6.75
CA PHE A 42 7.28 8.67 -6.59
C PHE A 42 6.29 9.78 -6.20
N PHE A 43 5.10 9.79 -6.80
CA PHE A 43 4.06 10.75 -6.48
C PHE A 43 3.49 10.52 -5.08
N ILE A 44 3.30 9.26 -4.68
CA ILE A 44 2.88 8.89 -3.32
C ILE A 44 3.93 9.35 -2.31
N GLY A 45 5.22 9.15 -2.62
CA GLY A 45 6.33 9.55 -1.78
C GLY A 45 6.33 11.04 -1.48
N GLU A 46 6.12 11.88 -2.49
CA GLU A 46 6.08 13.34 -2.32
C GLU A 46 4.77 13.82 -1.68
N HIS A 47 3.62 13.35 -2.17
CA HIS A 47 2.31 13.84 -1.72
C HIS A 47 1.97 13.40 -0.29
N CYS A 48 2.38 12.17 0.07
CA CYS A 48 2.07 11.56 1.37
C CYS A 48 3.30 11.49 2.28
N LYS A 49 4.31 12.33 2.04
CA LYS A 49 5.58 12.32 2.77
C LYS A 49 5.37 12.38 4.29
N ASP A 50 4.71 13.43 4.77
CA ASP A 50 4.55 13.68 6.21
C ASP A 50 3.81 12.53 6.91
N VAL A 51 2.73 12.01 6.30
CA VAL A 51 1.96 10.90 6.89
C VAL A 51 2.71 9.57 6.88
N ASN A 52 3.56 9.36 5.87
CA ASN A 52 4.41 8.17 5.79
C ASN A 52 5.54 8.21 6.82
N GLU A 53 6.17 9.38 6.99
CA GLU A 53 7.21 9.59 7.98
C GLU A 53 6.66 9.42 9.41
N ASP A 54 5.50 10.01 9.72
CA ASP A 54 4.81 9.83 11.00
C ASP A 54 4.53 8.35 11.32
N PHE A 55 4.06 7.58 10.34
CA PHE A 55 3.81 6.15 10.51
C PHE A 55 5.10 5.38 10.81
N MET A 56 6.19 5.72 10.13
CA MET A 56 7.49 5.08 10.35
C MET A 56 8.09 5.45 11.70
N LEU A 57 7.91 6.69 12.17
CA LEU A 57 8.31 7.11 13.51
C LEU A 57 7.53 6.35 14.59
N CYS A 58 6.19 6.30 14.49
CA CYS A 58 5.35 5.54 15.42
C CYS A 58 5.77 4.06 15.49
N LYS A 59 6.04 3.45 14.34
CA LYS A 59 6.49 2.05 14.24
C LYS A 59 7.88 1.82 14.85
N ASN A 60 8.73 2.85 14.85
CA ASN A 60 10.04 2.78 15.49
C ASN A 60 9.95 2.96 17.01
N GLU A 61 8.97 3.72 17.50
CA GLU A 61 8.71 3.92 18.94
C GLU A 61 8.13 2.68 19.62
N SER A 62 7.20 1.98 18.95
CA SER A 62 6.50 0.82 19.50
C SER A 62 6.59 -0.40 18.59
N ARG A 63 6.85 -1.57 19.18
CA ARG A 63 6.79 -2.86 18.48
C ARG A 63 5.37 -3.41 18.34
N ASP A 64 4.40 -2.81 19.02
CA ASP A 64 3.00 -3.23 18.93
C ASP A 64 2.36 -2.67 17.66
N PRO A 65 1.92 -3.52 16.70
CA PRO A 65 1.26 -3.06 15.48
C PRO A 65 -0.07 -2.36 15.75
N ALA A 66 -0.75 -2.63 16.87
CA ALA A 66 -2.02 -1.99 17.21
C ALA A 66 -1.85 -0.50 17.55
N HIS A 67 -0.66 -0.10 17.99
CA HIS A 67 -0.35 1.26 18.39
C HIS A 67 -0.50 2.26 17.23
N CYS A 68 -0.03 1.89 16.03
CA CYS A 68 0.07 2.79 14.87
C CYS A 68 -1.08 2.63 13.85
N LEU A 69 -2.20 2.01 14.25
CA LEU A 69 -3.33 1.78 13.34
C LEU A 69 -3.99 3.08 12.87
N LYS A 70 -3.91 4.15 13.67
CA LYS A 70 -4.48 5.46 13.30
C LYS A 70 -3.66 6.12 12.19
N GLU A 71 -2.35 6.07 12.28
CA GLU A 71 -1.37 6.59 11.35
C GLU A 71 -1.41 5.78 10.05
N GLY A 72 -1.46 4.44 10.15
CA GLY A 72 -1.62 3.56 8.99
C GLY A 72 -2.88 3.89 8.16
N ARG A 73 -4.01 4.20 8.82
CA ARG A 73 -5.22 4.66 8.12
C ARG A 73 -5.03 5.99 7.40
N ARG A 74 -4.22 6.91 7.94
CA ARG A 74 -3.92 8.19 7.27
C ARG A 74 -3.11 7.95 6.00
N VAL A 75 -2.11 7.07 6.06
CA VAL A 75 -1.32 6.66 4.89
C VAL A 75 -2.21 6.07 3.80
N THR A 76 -3.04 5.08 4.12
CA THR A 76 -3.93 4.44 3.14
C THR A 76 -4.91 5.45 2.51
N ARG A 77 -5.47 6.37 3.29
CA ARG A 77 -6.36 7.42 2.75
C ARG A 77 -5.63 8.39 1.82
N CYS A 78 -4.42 8.81 2.19
CA CYS A 78 -3.63 9.73 1.36
C CYS A 78 -3.26 9.08 0.01
N ALA A 79 -2.75 7.85 0.04
CA ALA A 79 -2.40 7.12 -1.17
C ALA A 79 -3.62 6.89 -2.07
N ARG A 80 -4.78 6.54 -1.49
CA ARG A 80 -6.04 6.36 -2.24
C ARG A 80 -6.51 7.65 -2.91
N ASP A 81 -6.45 8.78 -2.20
CA ASP A 81 -6.83 10.09 -2.75
C ASP A 81 -5.92 10.48 -3.93
N LEU A 82 -4.62 10.26 -3.81
CA LEU A 82 -3.68 10.50 -4.90
C LEU A 82 -3.95 9.59 -6.11
N ILE A 83 -4.14 8.28 -5.89
CA ILE A 83 -4.45 7.34 -6.97
C ILE A 83 -5.72 7.77 -7.72
N LYS A 84 -6.75 8.21 -6.99
CA LYS A 84 -7.98 8.74 -7.59
C LYS A 84 -7.69 9.97 -8.45
N LYS A 85 -6.95 10.95 -7.92
CA LYS A 85 -6.54 12.14 -8.67
C LYS A 85 -5.72 11.80 -9.91
N LEU A 86 -4.83 10.81 -9.83
CA LEU A 86 -3.98 10.39 -10.95
C LEU A 86 -4.82 9.73 -12.04
N SER A 87 -5.78 8.88 -11.66
CA SER A 87 -6.74 8.27 -12.57
C SER A 87 -7.62 9.32 -13.26
N ASP A 88 -8.12 10.30 -12.52
CA ASP A 88 -9.04 11.32 -13.04
C ASP A 88 -8.34 12.31 -13.99
N ASN A 89 -7.07 12.66 -13.73
CA ASN A 89 -6.35 13.68 -14.50
C ASN A 89 -5.38 13.13 -15.54
N CYS A 90 -4.78 11.95 -15.32
CA CYS A 90 -3.68 11.41 -16.13
C CYS A 90 -3.92 9.94 -16.53
N GLY A 91 -5.17 9.48 -16.54
CA GLY A 91 -5.50 8.06 -16.65
C GLY A 91 -4.90 7.36 -17.87
N LYS A 92 -4.87 7.99 -19.04
CA LYS A 92 -4.37 7.38 -20.28
C LYS A 92 -2.85 7.18 -20.26
N GLU A 93 -2.13 8.21 -19.87
CA GLU A 93 -0.66 8.20 -19.78
C GLU A 93 -0.20 7.28 -18.65
N TRP A 94 -0.92 7.31 -17.53
CA TRP A 94 -0.65 6.43 -16.39
C TRP A 94 -0.86 4.96 -16.74
N GLU A 95 -1.94 4.64 -17.45
CA GLU A 95 -2.22 3.29 -17.95
C GLU A 95 -1.18 2.80 -18.96
N ALA A 96 -0.79 3.65 -19.91
CA ALA A 96 0.28 3.33 -20.84
C ALA A 96 1.60 3.03 -20.11
N HIS A 97 1.93 3.81 -19.08
CA HIS A 97 3.16 3.62 -18.31
C HIS A 97 3.16 2.32 -17.50
N PHE A 98 2.11 2.03 -16.73
CA PHE A 98 2.10 0.81 -15.92
C PHE A 98 1.96 -0.46 -16.79
N ASN A 99 1.30 -0.38 -17.95
CA ASN A 99 1.27 -1.49 -18.91
C ASN A 99 2.63 -1.79 -19.52
N CYS A 100 3.47 -0.75 -19.71
CA CYS A 100 4.88 -0.93 -20.08
C CYS A 100 5.63 -1.66 -18.96
N LEU A 101 5.49 -1.22 -17.71
CA LEU A 101 6.14 -1.87 -16.56
C LEU A 101 5.80 -3.36 -16.47
N GLU A 102 4.56 -3.75 -16.69
CA GLU A 102 4.15 -5.18 -16.66
C GLU A 102 4.88 -6.04 -17.72
N GLN A 103 5.30 -5.45 -18.85
CA GLN A 103 6.05 -6.17 -19.90
C GLN A 103 7.56 -6.26 -19.62
N HIS A 104 8.08 -5.41 -18.72
CA HIS A 104 9.51 -5.24 -18.48
C HIS A 104 9.92 -5.65 -17.06
N ASN A 105 9.30 -6.71 -16.51
CA ASN A 105 9.60 -7.19 -15.15
C ASN A 105 9.45 -6.08 -14.07
N GLN A 106 8.59 -5.11 -14.35
CA GLN A 106 8.37 -3.91 -13.55
C GLN A 106 9.62 -3.02 -13.37
N GLU A 107 10.62 -3.10 -14.24
CA GLU A 107 11.81 -2.26 -14.17
C GLU A 107 11.59 -0.90 -14.85
N PHE A 108 12.21 0.17 -14.33
CA PHE A 108 12.00 1.54 -14.81
C PHE A 108 12.93 1.96 -15.97
N TYR A 109 13.74 1.04 -16.49
CA TYR A 109 14.78 1.33 -17.49
C TYR A 109 14.48 0.69 -18.85
#